data_AF-A0A7X1XTP5-F1
#
_entry.id   AF-A0A7X1XTP5-F1
#
_cell.length_a   1.000
_cell.length_b   1.000
_cell.length_c   1.000
_cell.angle_alpha   90.00
_cell.angle_beta   90.00
_cell.angle_gamma   90.00
#
_symmetry.space_group_name_H-M   'P 1'
#
loop_
_entity.id
_entity.type
_entity.pdbx_description
1 polymer ?
#
loop_
_entity_poly.entity_id
_entity_poly.type
_entity_poly.pdbx_seq_one_letter_code
_entity_poly.pdbx_strand_id
1 'polypeptide(L)'
;MREETAEQPAPLRSGLTTGSCATATSLAAARLLLSGVCHDAVEITLPKGKKVQMRLEFCRLHATGAEAGTIKDAGDDPDVTHGALLFSRVRLRPEPG
;
A
#
# COMPACT_ATOMS: atom_id res chain seq x y z
N MET A 1 10.26 20.73 -10.15
CA MET A 1 9.95 21.53 -8.96
C MET A 1 8.46 21.37 -8.73
N ARG A 2 8.00 20.98 -7.53
CA ARG A 2 6.55 20.93 -7.28
C ARG A 2 6.01 22.35 -7.30
N GLU A 3 4.81 22.54 -7.83
CA GLU A 3 4.07 23.79 -7.66
C GLU A 3 3.83 24.01 -6.17
N GLU A 4 4.09 25.22 -5.70
CA GLU A 4 3.77 25.61 -4.33
C GLU A 4 2.24 25.64 -4.15
N THR A 5 1.78 25.14 -3.00
CA THR A 5 0.37 25.20 -2.63
C THR A 5 -0.07 26.66 -2.50
N ALA A 6 -1.22 27.02 -3.07
CA ALA A 6 -1.79 28.36 -2.96
C ALA A 6 -1.94 28.81 -1.49
N GLU A 7 -1.63 30.07 -1.18
CA GLU A 7 -1.73 30.67 0.18
C GLU A 7 -3.16 30.75 0.75
N GLN A 8 -4.16 30.22 0.06
CA GLN A 8 -5.52 30.18 0.59
C GLN A 8 -5.66 29.04 1.62
N PRO A 9 -6.28 29.29 2.78
CA PRO A 9 -6.43 28.28 3.82
C PRO A 9 -7.30 27.12 3.32
N ALA A 10 -6.66 25.97 3.10
CA ALA A 10 -7.31 24.70 2.80
C ALA A 10 -6.92 23.66 3.86
N PRO A 11 -7.79 22.67 4.15
CA PRO A 11 -7.45 21.58 5.06
C PRO A 11 -6.25 20.78 4.52
N LEU A 12 -5.25 20.54 5.37
CA LEU A 12 -4.08 19.73 5.02
C LEU A 12 -4.48 18.28 4.70
N ARG A 13 -3.87 17.71 3.66
CA ARG A 13 -4.04 16.31 3.27
C ARG A 13 -3.21 15.41 4.18
N SER A 14 -3.87 14.44 4.79
CA SER A 14 -3.19 13.37 5.53
C SER A 14 -2.73 12.25 4.58
N GLY A 15 -1.48 11.82 4.74
CA GLY A 15 -0.94 10.65 4.04
C GLY A 15 -1.13 9.32 4.77
N LEU A 16 -0.50 8.29 4.19
CA LEU A 16 -0.38 6.95 4.73
C LEU A 16 1.08 6.61 5.02
N THR A 17 1.31 5.91 6.12
CA THR A 17 2.66 5.53 6.53
C THR A 17 3.21 4.39 5.67
N THR A 18 4.53 4.22 5.70
CA THR A 18 5.23 3.07 5.11
C THR A 18 4.66 1.75 5.63
N GLY A 19 4.35 1.66 6.93
CA GLY A 19 3.77 0.46 7.54
C GLY A 19 2.36 0.15 7.00
N SER A 20 1.53 1.18 6.79
CA SER A 20 0.21 1.04 6.15
C SER A 20 0.35 0.50 4.72
N CYS A 21 1.25 1.06 3.93
CA CYS A 21 1.53 0.56 2.58
C CYS A 21 2.02 -0.90 2.59
N ALA A 22 2.96 -1.24 3.46
CA ALA A 22 3.49 -2.60 3.60
C ALA A 22 2.39 -3.61 4.03
N THR A 23 1.47 -3.19 4.88
CA THR A 23 0.31 -3.99 5.29
C THR A 23 -0.62 -4.24 4.11
N ALA A 24 -0.94 -3.20 3.35
CA ALA A 24 -1.78 -3.27 2.16
C ALA A 24 -1.21 -4.22 1.10
N THR A 25 0.08 -4.08 0.77
CA THR A 25 0.74 -4.94 -0.23
C THR A 25 0.85 -6.38 0.23
N SER A 26 1.15 -6.61 1.51
CA SER A 26 1.19 -7.97 2.07
C SER A 26 -0.19 -8.64 2.04
N LEU A 27 -1.24 -7.91 2.42
CA LEU A 27 -2.61 -8.41 2.38
C LEU A 27 -3.07 -8.73 0.95
N ALA A 28 -2.80 -7.84 0.00
CA ALA A 28 -3.17 -8.05 -1.39
C ALA A 28 -2.46 -9.27 -2.00
N ALA A 29 -1.14 -9.37 -1.80
CA ALA A 29 -0.37 -10.51 -2.27
C ALA A 29 -0.80 -11.83 -1.62
N ALA A 30 -1.07 -11.83 -0.31
CA ALA A 30 -1.53 -13.01 0.40
C ALA A 30 -2.93 -13.44 -0.04
N ARG A 31 -3.86 -12.50 -0.25
CA ARG A 31 -5.18 -12.78 -0.81
C ARG A 31 -5.06 -13.43 -2.19
N LEU A 32 -4.28 -12.84 -3.09
CA LEU A 32 -4.05 -13.41 -4.41
C LEU A 32 -3.46 -14.83 -4.31
N LEU A 33 -2.47 -15.04 -3.45
CA LEU A 33 -1.83 -16.35 -3.29
C LEU A 33 -2.79 -17.42 -2.74
N LEU A 34 -3.64 -17.06 -1.78
CA LEU A 34 -4.48 -18.02 -1.05
C LEU A 34 -5.85 -18.26 -1.71
N SER A 35 -6.41 -17.27 -2.39
CA SER A 35 -7.75 -17.37 -3.00
C SER A 35 -7.75 -17.24 -4.52
N GLY A 36 -6.63 -16.85 -5.14
CA GLY A 36 -6.56 -16.55 -6.57
C GLY A 36 -7.27 -15.24 -6.95
N VAL A 37 -7.81 -14.48 -6.00
CA VAL A 37 -8.57 -13.25 -6.27
C VAL A 37 -7.63 -12.04 -6.28
N CYS A 38 -7.71 -11.27 -7.36
CA CYS A 38 -6.99 -10.01 -7.51
C CYS A 38 -7.98 -8.84 -7.60
N HIS A 39 -7.59 -7.69 -7.04
CA HIS A 39 -8.29 -6.43 -7.16
C HIS A 39 -7.29 -5.31 -7.42
N ASP A 40 -7.73 -4.20 -8.02
CA ASP A 40 -6.88 -3.04 -8.29
C ASP A 40 -6.67 -2.16 -7.05
N ALA A 41 -7.32 -2.49 -5.93
CA ALA A 41 -7.19 -1.79 -4.67
C ALA A 41 -7.41 -2.74 -3.48
N VAL A 42 -6.87 -2.37 -2.32
CA VAL A 42 -7.00 -3.14 -1.08
C VAL A 42 -7.44 -2.22 0.05
N GLU A 43 -8.42 -2.67 0.83
CA GLU A 43 -8.82 -2.03 2.08
C GLU A 43 -8.03 -2.62 3.25
N ILE A 44 -7.49 -1.74 4.11
CA ILE A 44 -6.91 -2.09 5.40
C ILE A 44 -7.54 -1.26 6.52
N THR A 45 -7.55 -1.80 7.73
CA THR A 45 -7.91 -1.08 8.95
C THR A 45 -6.64 -0.54 9.60
N LEU A 46 -6.57 0.76 9.81
CA LEU A 46 -5.47 1.43 10.51
C LEU A 46 -5.58 1.20 12.03
N PRO A 47 -4.50 1.40 12.81
CA PRO A 47 -4.50 1.16 14.26
C PRO A 47 -5.61 1.91 15.05
N LYS A 48 -6.08 3.05 14.54
CA LYS A 48 -7.18 3.83 15.14
C LYS A 48 -8.58 3.44 14.61
N GLY A 49 -8.72 2.27 13.99
CA GLY A 49 -10.00 1.75 13.46
C GLY A 49 -10.46 2.35 12.13
N LYS A 50 -9.82 3.42 11.64
CA LYS A 50 -10.13 4.00 10.32
C LYS A 50 -9.81 2.99 9.22
N LYS A 51 -10.76 2.76 8.32
CA LYS A 51 -10.55 2.00 7.09
C LYS A 51 -10.03 2.91 5.99
N VAL A 52 -9.05 2.43 5.23
CA VAL A 52 -8.50 3.13 4.08
C VAL A 52 -8.35 2.17 2.91
N GLN A 53 -8.64 2.68 1.73
CA GLN A 53 -8.47 1.95 0.48
C GLN A 53 -7.22 2.46 -0.23
N MET A 54 -6.34 1.54 -0.64
CA MET A 54 -5.08 1.86 -1.31
C MET A 54 -5.10 1.21 -2.70
N ARG A 55 -4.88 2.01 -3.74
CA ARG A 55 -4.73 1.50 -5.10
C ARG A 55 -3.44 0.69 -5.20
N LEU A 56 -3.51 -0.46 -5.85
CA LEU A 56 -2.35 -1.27 -6.18
C LEU A 56 -1.80 -0.83 -7.53
N GLU A 57 -0.49 -0.66 -7.60
CA GLU A 57 0.24 -0.46 -8.85
C GLU A 57 0.32 -1.79 -9.62
N PHE A 58 0.47 -2.89 -8.89
CA PHE A 58 0.37 -4.25 -9.43
C PHE A 58 -0.06 -5.22 -8.34
N CYS A 59 -0.64 -6.34 -8.77
CA CYS A 59 -0.90 -7.51 -7.95
C CYS A 59 -0.88 -8.74 -8.87
N ARG A 60 0.10 -9.62 -8.70
CA ARG A 60 0.33 -10.73 -9.64
C ARG A 60 0.97 -11.94 -8.97
N LEU A 61 0.74 -13.11 -9.57
CA LEU A 61 1.50 -14.32 -9.24
C LEU A 61 2.91 -14.22 -9.81
N HIS A 62 3.86 -14.86 -9.14
CA HIS A 62 5.20 -15.11 -9.64
C HIS A 62 5.59 -16.58 -9.40
N ALA A 63 6.77 -17.00 -9.86
CA ALA A 63 7.16 -18.41 -9.92
C ALA A 63 6.99 -19.24 -8.63
N THR A 64 7.02 -18.60 -7.45
CA THR A 64 6.98 -19.29 -6.15
C THR A 64 6.03 -18.61 -5.16
N GLY A 65 5.11 -17.77 -5.62
CA GLY A 65 4.32 -16.93 -4.72
C GLY A 65 3.51 -15.84 -5.42
N ALA A 66 3.21 -14.78 -4.68
CA ALA A 66 2.52 -13.60 -5.19
C ALA A 66 3.21 -12.33 -4.72
N GLU A 67 3.05 -11.27 -5.51
CA GLU A 67 3.54 -9.94 -5.16
C GLU A 67 2.52 -8.87 -5.46
N ALA A 68 2.52 -7.82 -4.64
CA ALA A 68 1.71 -6.64 -4.86
C ALA A 68 2.47 -5.38 -4.46
N GLY A 69 2.18 -4.27 -5.13
CA GLY A 69 2.83 -2.98 -4.92
C GLY A 69 1.84 -1.83 -4.88
N THR A 70 2.19 -0.75 -4.17
CA THR A 70 1.43 0.50 -4.10
C THR A 70 2.39 1.69 -4.01
N ILE A 71 1.96 2.87 -4.47
CA ILE A 71 2.73 4.11 -4.35
C ILE A 71 2.34 4.81 -3.05
N LYS A 72 3.33 5.16 -2.23
CA LYS A 72 3.09 5.84 -0.95
C LYS A 72 2.70 7.30 -1.15
N ASP A 73 1.46 7.64 -0.80
CA ASP A 73 1.02 9.04 -0.66
C ASP A 73 1.23 9.51 0.80
N ALA A 74 2.09 10.52 1.00
CA ALA A 74 2.37 11.11 2.30
C ALA A 74 1.48 12.32 2.61
N GLY A 75 0.55 12.67 1.71
CA GLY A 75 -0.22 13.89 1.83
C GLY A 75 0.69 15.10 1.67
N ASP A 76 0.56 16.06 2.58
CA ASP A 76 1.36 17.30 2.56
C ASP A 76 2.59 17.24 3.51
N ASP A 77 2.86 16.09 4.12
CA ASP A 77 4.04 15.86 4.95
C ASP A 77 5.32 15.81 4.08
N PRO A 78 6.39 16.58 4.39
CA PRO A 78 7.67 16.52 3.69
C PRO A 78 8.43 15.22 4.02
N ASP A 79 7.91 14.11 3.52
CA ASP A 79 8.39 12.74 3.75
C ASP A 79 9.22 12.26 2.54
N VAL A 80 10.48 11.87 2.80
CA VAL A 80 11.43 11.41 1.78
C VAL A 80 10.99 10.15 1.01
N THR A 81 10.09 9.36 1.60
CA THR A 81 9.55 8.14 1.00
C THR A 81 8.24 8.38 0.23
N HIS A 82 7.76 9.62 0.15
CA HIS A 82 6.60 9.94 -0.65
C HIS A 82 6.84 9.66 -2.14
N GLY A 83 5.85 9.06 -2.79
CA GLY A 83 5.95 8.62 -4.19
C GLY A 83 6.76 7.35 -4.40
N ALA A 84 7.37 6.79 -3.35
CA ALA A 84 8.08 5.53 -3.47
C ALA A 84 7.10 4.38 -3.75
N LEU A 85 7.53 3.45 -4.61
CA LEU A 85 6.88 2.17 -4.78
C LEU A 85 7.24 1.27 -3.59
N LEU A 86 6.24 0.92 -2.81
CA LEU A 86 6.35 -0.08 -1.75
C LEU A 86 5.71 -1.37 -2.24
N PHE A 87 6.37 -2.50 -2.07
CA PHE A 87 5.85 -3.80 -2.50
C PHE A 87 6.23 -4.91 -1.54
N SER A 88 5.44 -5.98 -1.57
CA SER A 88 5.66 -7.18 -0.77
C SER A 88 5.62 -8.41 -1.67
N ARG A 89 6.52 -9.37 -1.42
CA ARG A 89 6.48 -10.72 -1.99
C ARG A 89 6.16 -11.71 -0.89
N VAL A 90 5.17 -12.56 -1.13
CA VAL A 90 4.75 -13.59 -0.18
C VAL A 90 4.83 -14.95 -0.86
N ARG A 91 5.23 -15.96 -0.08
CA ARG A 91 5.26 -17.37 -0.49
C ARG A 91 4.83 -18.24 0.66
N LEU A 92 4.20 -19.37 0.34
CA LEU A 92 3.96 -20.42 1.34
C LEU A 92 5.28 -21.09 1.70
N ARG A 93 5.44 -21.38 2.98
CA ARG A 93 6.49 -22.27 3.48
C ARG A 93 5.87 -23.62 3.83
N PRO A 94 6.58 -24.73 3.60
CA PRO A 94 6.06 -26.06 3.94
C PRO A 94 6.00 -26.28 5.45
N GLU A 95 6.88 -25.64 6.22
CA GLU A 95 6.84 -25.70 7.67
C GLU A 95 5.84 -24.68 8.25
N PRO A 96 5.04 -25.07 9.25
CA PRO A 96 4.34 -24.14 10.13
C PRO A 96 5.33 -23.19 10.83
N GLY A 97 4.87 -21.97 11.14
CA GLY A 97 5.62 -20.95 11.87
C GLY A 97 5.71 -21.20 13.37
#